data_AF-A0AB33I9C0-F1
#
_entry.id   AF-A0AB33I9C0-F1
#
_cell.length_a   1.000
_cell.length_b   1.000
_cell.length_c   1.000
_cell.angle_alpha   90.00
_cell.angle_beta   90.00
_cell.angle_gamma   90.00
#
_symmetry.space_group_name_H-M   'P 1'
#
loop_
_entity.id
_entity.type
_entity.pdbx_description
1 polymer ?
#
loop_
_entity_poly.entity_id
_entity_poly.type
_entity_poly.pdbx_seq_one_letter_code
_entity_poly.pdbx_strand_id
1 'polypeptide(L)'
;MNLSISQKATMTSIEIAELVGKRHDNVKRTIEVLTKGGVIQFPQIEEIENKQSVGPRRFSKAYIFEGEQGKRDSIIVVAQLSPEFTARLVDRWRELENARVQLKSKAEILAEMAQMHLEHERRINAVNAQVAEVSAQVSKVAETVEQIKKGNMPDGYIGYRQLAAKCGLTEAKCRNLVNAYRIPTDTHEFLPPDGLLARRSIVALAPFRKAFKQVMSEAEPRNKRWYHPKMGMFQAIHHPVPESPKANLSLHTARERIKTGYAIVCRRASWPEGVWVWPEGGSRKHWRTIRDGKIHAIDLAPEDVVATDWIVS
;
A
#
# COMPACT_ATOMS: atom_id res chain seq x y z
N MET A 1 30.00 63.24 22.24
CA MET A 1 30.84 63.87 21.19
C MET A 1 31.81 62.82 20.69
N ASN A 2 31.48 62.13 19.60
CA ASN A 2 32.37 61.13 19.00
C ASN A 2 33.02 61.75 17.76
N LEU A 3 34.26 62.23 17.88
CA LEU A 3 35.10 62.49 16.71
C LEU A 3 35.53 61.15 16.12
N SER A 4 34.67 60.55 15.29
CA SER A 4 35.16 59.59 14.31
C SER A 4 35.78 60.39 13.17
N ILE A 5 37.06 60.74 13.33
CA ILE A 5 37.87 61.17 12.18
C ILE A 5 37.93 59.94 11.29
N SER A 6 37.14 59.92 10.22
CA SER A 6 37.35 59.01 9.10
C SER A 6 38.74 59.33 8.55
N GLN A 7 39.77 58.66 9.09
CA GLN A 7 41.10 58.70 8.51
C GLN A 7 40.97 58.02 7.16
N LYS A 8 40.94 58.82 6.10
CA LYS A 8 40.96 58.32 4.73
C LYS A 8 42.20 57.42 4.61
N ALA A 9 42.01 56.22 4.08
CA ALA A 9 43.14 55.33 3.80
C ALA A 9 44.06 56.02 2.78
N THR A 10 45.31 56.22 3.17
CA THR A 10 46.34 56.84 2.33
C THR A 10 47.44 55.83 2.07
N MET A 11 48.13 55.98 0.94
CA MET A 11 49.36 55.25 0.66
C MET A 11 50.41 56.21 0.12
N THR A 12 51.63 56.12 0.63
CA THR A 12 52.72 57.01 0.26
C THR A 12 53.65 56.36 -0.76
N SER A 13 54.33 57.16 -1.56
CA SER A 13 55.39 56.67 -2.46
C SER A 13 56.53 55.93 -1.76
N ILE A 14 56.75 56.16 -0.45
CA ILE A 14 57.73 55.42 0.36
C ILE A 14 57.22 54.00 0.64
N GLU A 15 55.98 53.88 1.08
CA GLU A 15 55.33 52.58 1.30
C GLU A 15 55.26 51.76 0.00
N ILE A 16 55.01 52.42 -1.14
CA ILE A 16 55.08 51.76 -2.46
C ILE A 16 56.49 51.24 -2.74
N ALA A 17 57.53 52.03 -2.44
CA ALA A 17 58.92 51.64 -2.65
C ALA A 17 59.30 50.41 -1.80
N GLU A 18 58.84 50.37 -0.55
CA GLU A 18 58.99 49.21 0.33
C GLU A 18 58.23 47.99 -0.21
N LEU A 19 56.97 48.18 -0.65
CA LEU A 19 56.10 47.13 -1.17
C LEU A 19 56.69 46.44 -2.42
N VAL A 20 57.26 47.22 -3.35
CA VAL A 20 57.88 46.69 -4.57
C VAL A 20 59.37 46.37 -4.41
N GLY A 21 59.97 46.64 -3.25
CA GLY A 21 61.40 46.45 -2.99
C GLY A 21 62.31 47.28 -3.91
N LYS A 22 61.87 48.48 -4.33
CA LYS A 22 62.64 49.38 -5.21
C LYS A 22 63.07 50.63 -4.43
N ARG A 23 64.11 51.31 -4.92
CA ARG A 23 64.52 52.61 -4.37
C ARG A 23 63.42 53.65 -4.58
N HIS A 24 63.17 54.48 -3.56
CA HIS A 24 62.15 55.54 -3.58
C HIS A 24 62.30 56.49 -4.77
N ASP A 25 63.53 56.82 -5.16
CA ASP A 25 63.81 57.68 -6.32
C ASP A 25 63.28 57.10 -7.65
N ASN A 26 63.33 55.77 -7.80
CA ASN A 26 62.78 55.10 -8.99
C ASN A 26 61.25 55.14 -8.99
N VAL A 27 60.63 55.07 -7.81
CA VAL A 27 59.18 55.21 -7.64
C VAL A 27 58.74 56.63 -7.99
N LYS A 28 59.42 57.66 -7.48
CA LYS A 28 59.14 59.07 -7.84
C LYS A 28 59.24 59.34 -9.33
N ARG A 29 60.33 58.88 -9.96
CA ARG A 29 60.51 59.03 -11.41
C ARG A 29 59.37 58.37 -12.18
N THR A 30 58.91 57.20 -11.74
CA THR A 30 57.78 56.49 -12.37
C THR A 30 56.48 57.27 -12.22
N ILE A 31 56.20 57.82 -11.03
CA ILE A 31 55.03 58.69 -10.78
C ILE A 31 55.06 59.92 -11.69
N GLU A 32 56.20 60.58 -11.81
CA GLU A 32 56.35 61.77 -12.66
C GLU A 32 56.16 61.45 -14.15
N VAL A 33 56.69 60.32 -14.63
CA VAL A 33 56.50 59.86 -16.01
C VAL A 33 55.04 59.54 -16.28
N LEU A 34 54.39 58.77 -15.40
CA LEU A 34 52.97 58.40 -15.55
C LEU A 34 52.06 59.62 -15.50
N THR A 35 52.39 60.62 -14.68
CA THR A 35 51.63 61.86 -14.60
C THR A 35 51.79 62.70 -15.86
N LYS A 36 53.02 62.84 -16.38
CA LYS A 36 53.28 63.55 -17.65
C LYS A 36 52.57 62.88 -18.83
N GLY A 37 52.47 61.55 -18.80
CA GLY A 37 51.72 60.76 -19.78
C GLY A 37 50.20 60.78 -19.59
N GLY A 38 49.69 61.46 -18.55
CA GLY A 38 48.25 61.52 -18.25
C GLY A 38 47.63 60.20 -17.80
N VAL A 39 48.45 59.20 -17.43
CA VAL A 39 47.98 57.87 -17.01
C VAL A 39 47.41 57.89 -15.59
N ILE A 40 48.01 58.73 -14.74
CA ILE A 40 47.59 59.00 -13.35
C ILE A 40 47.43 60.51 -13.14
N GLN A 41 46.65 60.90 -12.13
CA GLN A 41 46.62 62.30 -11.70
C GLN A 41 47.86 62.66 -10.89
N PHE A 42 48.29 63.92 -10.94
CA PHE A 42 49.44 64.40 -10.15
C PHE A 42 49.12 64.30 -8.66
N PRO A 43 49.80 63.42 -7.89
CA PRO A 43 49.49 63.24 -6.48
C PRO A 43 50.01 64.41 -5.65
N GLN A 44 49.38 64.67 -4.50
CA GLN A 44 49.86 65.70 -3.57
C GLN A 44 51.24 65.32 -3.02
N ILE A 45 52.13 66.31 -2.89
CA ILE A 45 53.46 66.14 -2.29
C ILE A 45 53.42 66.67 -0.86
N GLU A 46 53.88 65.86 0.08
CA GLU A 46 54.07 66.26 1.49
C GLU A 46 55.47 65.87 1.98
N GLU A 47 55.99 66.62 2.96
CA GLU A 47 57.24 66.26 3.63
C GLU A 47 56.94 65.29 4.76
N ILE A 48 57.35 64.03 4.56
CA ILE A 48 57.12 62.95 5.51
C ILE A 48 58.40 62.69 6.29
N GLU A 49 58.28 62.55 7.61
CA GLU A 49 59.39 62.13 8.44
C GLU A 49 59.72 60.66 8.19
N ASN A 50 60.92 60.41 7.66
CA ASN A 50 61.52 59.11 7.56
C ASN A 50 61.99 58.66 8.96
N LYS A 51 61.17 57.82 9.60
CA LYS A 51 61.41 57.26 10.94
C LYS A 51 62.71 56.44 11.04
N GLN A 52 63.33 56.06 9.93
CA GLN A 52 64.58 55.28 9.90
C GLN A 52 65.84 56.16 9.90
N SER A 53 65.73 57.49 9.79
CA SER A 53 66.88 58.41 9.75
C SER A 53 66.88 59.39 10.93
N VAL A 54 67.92 59.33 11.77
CA VAL A 54 68.09 60.19 12.97
C VAL A 54 68.85 61.50 12.66
N GLY A 55 69.30 61.72 11.42
CA GLY A 55 70.05 62.91 11.01
C GLY A 55 69.19 64.08 10.49
N PRO A 56 69.80 65.24 10.15
CA PRO A 56 69.10 66.44 9.63
C PRO A 56 68.36 66.22 8.29
N ARG A 57 68.52 65.06 7.64
CA ARG A 57 67.74 64.61 6.47
C ARG A 57 66.53 63.74 6.84
N ARG A 58 66.00 63.85 8.08
CA ARG A 58 64.85 63.07 8.55
C ARG A 58 63.56 63.31 7.74
N PHE A 59 63.45 64.43 7.03
CA PHE A 59 62.27 64.72 6.20
C PHE A 59 62.54 64.39 4.74
N SER A 60 61.62 63.64 4.12
CA SER A 60 61.67 63.27 2.71
C SER A 60 60.36 63.62 2.04
N LYS A 61 60.43 64.34 0.91
CA LYS A 61 59.25 64.62 0.08
C LYS A 61 58.70 63.31 -0.47
N ALA A 62 57.43 63.03 -0.24
CA ALA A 62 56.74 61.84 -0.72
C ALA A 62 55.40 62.23 -1.35
N TYR A 63 55.03 61.52 -2.41
CA TYR A 63 53.71 61.61 -3.01
C TYR A 63 52.70 60.84 -2.15
N ILE A 64 51.52 61.42 -1.94
CA ILE A 64 50.41 60.84 -1.18
C ILE A 64 49.27 60.50 -2.14
N PHE A 65 48.80 59.26 -2.04
CA PHE A 65 47.64 58.75 -2.75
C PHE A 65 46.48 58.60 -1.78
N GLU A 66 45.38 59.31 -2.01
CA GLU A 66 44.16 59.25 -1.19
C GLU A 66 42.90 59.00 -2.03
N GLY A 67 41.90 58.37 -1.41
CA GLY A 67 40.60 58.11 -2.05
C GLY A 67 40.66 57.06 -3.17
N GLU A 68 39.54 56.87 -3.88
CA GLU A 68 39.42 55.86 -4.95
C GLU A 68 40.34 56.14 -6.15
N GLN A 69 40.55 57.41 -6.50
CA GLN A 69 41.49 57.78 -7.55
C GLN A 69 42.95 57.51 -7.14
N GLY A 70 43.35 57.89 -5.91
CA GLY A 70 44.68 57.57 -5.40
C GLY A 70 44.93 56.07 -5.30
N LYS A 71 43.90 55.29 -4.93
CA LYS A 71 43.96 53.82 -4.91
C LYS A 71 44.20 53.24 -6.31
N ARG A 72 43.46 53.69 -7.32
CA ARG A 72 43.68 53.27 -8.72
C ARG A 72 45.09 53.63 -9.19
N ASP A 73 45.50 54.87 -8.96
CA ASP A 73 46.76 55.40 -9.48
C ASP A 73 47.97 54.76 -8.80
N SER A 74 47.88 54.47 -7.50
CA SER A 74 48.90 53.71 -6.79
C SER A 74 49.02 52.25 -7.25
N ILE A 75 47.91 51.58 -7.60
CA ILE A 75 47.93 50.25 -8.22
C ILE A 75 48.62 50.29 -9.60
N ILE A 76 48.36 51.32 -10.41
CA ILE A 76 49.01 51.51 -11.71
C ILE A 76 50.53 51.69 -11.54
N VAL A 77 50.94 52.50 -10.56
CA VAL A 77 52.37 52.70 -10.24
C VAL A 77 53.02 51.37 -9.84
N VAL A 78 52.36 50.57 -8.99
CA VAL A 78 52.85 49.24 -8.59
C VAL A 78 52.92 48.28 -9.78
N ALA A 79 51.90 48.27 -10.65
CA ALA A 79 51.85 47.41 -11.84
C ALA A 79 52.99 47.71 -12.83
N GLN A 80 53.38 48.99 -12.97
CA GLN A 80 54.52 49.38 -13.80
C GLN A 80 55.86 48.99 -13.17
N LEU A 81 55.97 49.04 -11.83
CA LEU A 81 57.20 48.77 -11.09
C LEU A 81 57.45 47.27 -10.83
N SER A 82 56.39 46.45 -10.83
CA SER A 82 56.45 45.00 -10.74
C SER A 82 55.76 44.34 -11.95
N PRO A 83 56.53 44.06 -13.02
CA PRO A 83 56.06 43.26 -14.13
C PRO A 83 55.56 41.88 -13.71
N GLU A 84 56.10 41.31 -12.61
CA GLU A 84 55.67 40.03 -12.07
C GLU A 84 54.23 40.07 -11.54
N PHE A 85 53.83 41.18 -10.90
CA PHE A 85 52.45 41.40 -10.47
C PHE A 85 51.50 41.43 -11.67
N THR A 86 51.89 42.14 -12.73
CA THR A 86 51.11 42.23 -13.97
C THR A 86 51.02 40.87 -14.69
N ALA A 87 52.10 40.09 -14.71
CA ALA A 87 52.10 38.74 -15.29
C ALA A 87 51.10 37.82 -14.58
N ARG A 88 51.09 37.80 -13.24
CA ARG A 88 50.12 37.00 -12.46
C ARG A 88 48.67 37.39 -12.72
N LEU A 89 48.40 38.68 -12.91
CA LEU A 89 47.07 39.15 -13.26
C LEU A 89 46.64 38.62 -14.63
N VAL A 90 47.53 38.67 -15.63
CA VAL A 90 47.28 38.13 -16.98
C VAL A 90 47.08 36.62 -16.95
N ASP A 91 47.92 35.89 -16.22
CA ASP A 91 47.82 34.43 -16.07
C ASP A 91 46.48 34.04 -15.45
N ARG A 92 46.04 34.77 -14.42
CA ARG A 92 44.73 34.55 -13.78
C ARG A 92 43.56 34.75 -14.75
N TRP A 93 43.63 35.76 -15.62
CA TRP A 93 42.60 35.97 -16.64
C TRP A 93 42.58 34.81 -17.65
N ARG A 94 43.74 34.35 -18.11
CA ARG A 94 43.85 33.18 -18.99
C ARG A 94 43.28 31.92 -18.35
N GLU A 95 43.54 31.69 -17.06
CA GLU A 95 42.95 30.57 -16.31
C GLU A 95 41.42 30.61 -16.34
N LEU A 96 40.82 31.78 -16.07
CA LEU A 96 39.37 31.98 -16.06
C LEU A 96 38.75 31.81 -17.46
N GLU A 97 39.42 32.31 -18.49
CA GLU A 97 39.00 32.13 -19.88
C GLU A 97 39.05 30.65 -20.30
N ASN A 98 40.15 29.96 -20.00
CA ASN A 98 40.29 28.52 -20.28
C ASN A 98 39.24 27.68 -19.55
N ALA A 99 38.95 27.98 -18.28
CA ALA A 99 37.90 27.31 -17.52
C ALA A 99 36.51 27.51 -18.15
N ARG A 100 36.27 28.66 -18.79
CA ARG A 100 35.02 28.97 -19.47
C ARG A 100 34.88 28.29 -20.83
N VAL A 101 35.99 28.09 -21.56
CA VAL A 101 36.02 27.34 -22.83
C VAL A 101 35.75 25.85 -22.62
N GLN A 102 36.12 25.28 -21.47
CA GLN A 102 35.86 23.88 -21.12
C GLN A 102 34.39 23.57 -20.79
N LEU A 103 33.56 24.59 -20.58
CA LEU A 103 32.12 24.40 -20.41
C LEU A 103 31.50 24.19 -21.79
N LYS A 104 31.00 22.97 -22.04
CA LYS A 104 30.21 22.62 -23.23
C LYS A 104 29.21 23.74 -23.53
N SER A 105 29.13 24.14 -24.79
CA SER A 105 28.18 25.16 -25.20
C SER A 105 26.75 24.72 -24.89
N LYS A 106 25.84 25.66 -24.61
CA LYS A 106 24.41 25.35 -24.40
C LYS A 106 23.82 24.54 -25.56
N ALA A 107 24.29 24.75 -26.78
CA ALA A 107 23.87 24.02 -27.97
C ALA A 107 24.34 22.55 -27.96
N GLU A 108 25.57 22.29 -27.49
CA GLU A 108 26.11 20.93 -27.38
C GLU A 108 25.37 20.13 -26.31
N ILE A 109 25.10 20.75 -25.16
CA ILE A 109 24.31 20.13 -24.08
C ILE A 109 22.91 19.77 -24.59
N LEU A 110 22.26 20.67 -25.34
CA LEU A 110 20.95 20.42 -25.91
C LEU A 110 20.96 19.27 -26.93
N ALA A 111 21.98 19.22 -27.80
CA ALA A 111 22.13 18.16 -28.78
C ALA A 111 22.34 16.78 -28.11
N GLU A 112 23.18 16.72 -27.07
CA GLU A 112 23.45 15.50 -26.31
C GLU A 112 22.20 15.00 -25.56
N MET A 113 21.46 15.91 -24.91
CA MET A 113 20.18 15.57 -24.28
C MET A 113 19.15 15.04 -25.30
N ALA A 114 19.07 15.65 -26.48
CA ALA A 114 18.16 15.19 -27.53
C ALA A 114 18.50 13.77 -28.01
N GLN A 115 19.79 13.44 -28.17
CA GLN A 115 20.21 12.09 -28.54
C GLN A 115 19.88 11.07 -27.44
N MET A 116 20.14 11.42 -26.17
CA MET A 116 19.83 10.54 -25.04
C MET A 116 18.33 10.26 -24.94
N HIS A 117 17.48 11.27 -25.13
CA HIS A 117 16.02 11.09 -25.13
C HIS A 117 15.55 10.13 -26.23
N LEU A 118 16.08 10.24 -27.44
CA LEU A 118 15.73 9.33 -28.54
C LEU A 118 16.13 7.88 -28.23
N GLU A 119 17.30 7.65 -27.66
CA GLU A 119 17.72 6.31 -27.24
C GLU A 119 16.83 5.75 -26.13
N HIS A 120 16.47 6.60 -25.17
CA HIS A 120 15.59 6.21 -24.07
C HIS A 120 14.19 5.82 -24.57
N GLU A 121 13.62 6.59 -25.49
CA GLU A 121 12.32 6.29 -26.10
C GLU A 121 12.34 4.94 -26.84
N ARG A 122 13.41 4.65 -27.59
CA ARG A 122 13.61 3.35 -28.24
C ARG A 122 13.66 2.20 -27.23
N ARG A 123 14.36 2.38 -26.10
CA ARG A 123 14.41 1.39 -25.01
C ARG A 123 13.03 1.16 -24.40
N ILE A 124 12.28 2.22 -24.11
CA ILE A 124 10.91 2.13 -23.60
C ILE A 124 10.03 1.32 -24.55
N ASN A 125 10.07 1.62 -25.84
CA ASN A 125 9.24 0.93 -26.83
C ASN A 125 9.58 -0.56 -26.93
N ALA A 126 10.87 -0.91 -26.87
CA ALA A 126 11.30 -2.32 -26.86
C ALA A 126 10.83 -3.07 -25.60
N VAL A 127 10.96 -2.45 -24.42
CA VAL A 127 10.48 -3.02 -23.15
C VAL A 127 8.96 -3.19 -23.18
N ASN A 128 8.21 -2.20 -23.66
CA ASN A 128 6.76 -2.28 -23.76
C ASN A 128 6.31 -3.42 -24.68
N ALA A 129 7.01 -3.66 -25.80
CA ALA A 129 6.74 -4.78 -26.69
C ALA A 129 6.96 -6.13 -25.99
N GLN A 130 8.04 -6.29 -25.22
CA GLN A 130 8.30 -7.50 -24.44
C GLN A 130 7.25 -7.72 -23.34
N VAL A 131 6.85 -6.65 -22.64
CA VAL A 131 5.79 -6.74 -21.62
C VAL A 131 4.47 -7.19 -22.24
N ALA A 132 4.13 -6.70 -23.43
CA ALA A 132 2.92 -7.13 -24.13
C ALA A 132 2.96 -8.64 -24.45
N GLU A 133 4.08 -9.14 -24.96
CA GLU A 133 4.25 -10.57 -25.24
C GLU A 133 4.18 -11.44 -23.97
N VAL A 134 4.91 -11.06 -22.91
CA VAL A 134 4.88 -11.76 -21.62
C VAL A 134 3.48 -11.77 -21.04
N SER A 135 2.74 -10.65 -21.14
CA SER A 135 1.36 -10.57 -20.64
C SER A 135 0.42 -11.53 -21.36
N ALA A 136 0.58 -11.67 -22.69
CA ALA A 136 -0.19 -12.62 -23.49
C ALA A 136 0.15 -14.07 -23.09
N GLN A 137 1.43 -14.36 -22.82
CA GLN A 137 1.83 -15.68 -22.37
C GLN A 137 1.30 -15.99 -20.96
N VAL A 138 1.32 -15.02 -20.04
CA VAL A 138 0.76 -15.15 -18.69
C VAL A 138 -0.75 -15.43 -18.75
N SER A 139 -1.50 -14.78 -19.64
CA SER A 139 -2.93 -15.07 -19.85
C SER A 139 -3.16 -16.53 -20.26
N LYS A 140 -2.41 -17.03 -21.26
CA LYS A 140 -2.49 -18.43 -21.69
C LYS A 140 -2.13 -19.41 -20.58
N VAL A 141 -1.11 -19.09 -19.79
CA VAL A 141 -0.72 -19.90 -18.62
C VAL A 141 -1.81 -19.86 -17.54
N ALA A 142 -2.43 -18.71 -17.29
CA ALA A 142 -3.52 -18.59 -16.33
C ALA A 142 -4.74 -19.44 -16.74
N GLU A 143 -5.12 -19.40 -18.02
CA GLU A 143 -6.20 -20.23 -18.57
C GLU A 143 -5.91 -21.73 -18.42
N THR A 144 -4.70 -22.18 -18.76
CA THR A 144 -4.32 -23.60 -18.60
C THR A 144 -4.27 -24.01 -17.12
N VAL A 145 -3.79 -23.15 -16.23
CA VAL A 145 -3.80 -23.40 -14.79
C VAL A 145 -5.23 -23.47 -14.23
N GLU A 146 -6.16 -22.63 -14.71
CA GLU A 146 -7.57 -22.75 -14.33
C GLU A 146 -8.22 -24.05 -14.81
N GLN A 147 -7.91 -24.47 -16.05
CA GLN A 147 -8.37 -25.75 -16.58
C GLN A 147 -7.82 -26.94 -15.77
N ILE A 148 -6.56 -26.87 -15.35
CA ILE A 148 -5.95 -27.87 -14.46
C ILE A 148 -6.62 -27.83 -13.06
N LYS A 149 -6.83 -26.64 -12.48
CA LYS A 149 -7.42 -26.46 -11.14
C LYS A 149 -8.87 -26.94 -11.05
N LYS A 150 -9.68 -26.69 -12.08
CA LYS A 150 -11.06 -27.19 -12.14
C LYS A 150 -11.11 -28.72 -12.25
N GLY A 151 -9.98 -29.35 -12.61
CA GLY A 151 -9.96 -30.70 -13.17
C GLY A 151 -10.74 -30.69 -14.48
N ASN A 152 -10.37 -31.51 -15.44
CA ASN A 152 -11.14 -31.67 -16.68
C ASN A 152 -12.46 -32.43 -16.40
N MET A 153 -13.19 -32.06 -15.34
CA MET A 153 -14.42 -32.72 -14.93
C MET A 153 -15.49 -32.43 -15.99
N PRO A 154 -16.15 -33.47 -16.53
CA PRO A 154 -17.27 -33.30 -17.44
C PRO A 154 -18.31 -32.35 -16.84
N ASP A 155 -18.84 -31.45 -17.66
CA ASP A 155 -19.84 -30.49 -17.20
C ASP A 155 -21.05 -31.21 -16.61
N GLY A 156 -21.55 -30.71 -15.47
CA GLY A 156 -22.62 -31.35 -14.70
C GLY A 156 -22.21 -32.51 -13.76
N TYR A 157 -20.93 -32.90 -13.72
CA TYR A 157 -20.42 -33.94 -12.81
C TYR A 157 -19.62 -33.36 -11.64
N ILE A 158 -19.61 -34.07 -10.51
CA ILE A 158 -18.91 -33.67 -9.30
C ILE A 158 -18.32 -34.88 -8.56
N GLY A 159 -17.16 -34.70 -7.91
CA GLY A 159 -16.55 -35.74 -7.07
C GLY A 159 -17.23 -35.90 -5.70
N TYR A 160 -17.19 -37.12 -5.14
CA TYR A 160 -17.83 -37.46 -3.86
C TYR A 160 -17.44 -36.56 -2.68
N ARG A 161 -16.17 -36.12 -2.61
CA ARG A 161 -15.68 -35.25 -1.53
C ARG A 161 -16.36 -33.87 -1.53
N GLN A 162 -16.46 -33.26 -2.71
CA GLN A 162 -17.15 -31.98 -2.90
C GLN A 162 -18.67 -32.13 -2.72
N LEU A 163 -19.22 -33.26 -3.17
CA LEU A 163 -20.62 -33.59 -3.01
C LEU A 163 -21.00 -33.69 -1.52
N ALA A 164 -20.24 -34.45 -0.74
CA ALA A 164 -20.39 -34.62 0.71
C ALA A 164 -20.37 -33.27 1.45
N ALA A 165 -19.43 -32.38 1.10
CA ALA A 165 -19.38 -31.04 1.66
C ALA A 165 -20.63 -30.20 1.35
N LYS A 166 -21.18 -30.32 0.13
CA LYS A 166 -22.39 -29.59 -0.29
C LYS A 166 -23.67 -30.10 0.37
N CYS A 167 -23.85 -31.42 0.53
CA CYS A 167 -25.06 -31.99 1.13
C CYS A 167 -24.97 -32.20 2.64
N GLY A 168 -23.77 -32.09 3.23
CA GLY A 168 -23.53 -32.34 4.65
C GLY A 168 -23.65 -33.82 5.05
N LEU A 169 -23.64 -34.74 4.08
CA LEU A 169 -23.59 -36.19 4.29
C LEU A 169 -22.13 -36.68 4.32
N THR A 170 -21.89 -37.88 4.85
CA THR A 170 -20.60 -38.57 4.65
C THR A 170 -20.50 -39.09 3.21
N GLU A 171 -19.28 -39.26 2.70
CA GLU A 171 -19.08 -39.80 1.33
C GLU A 171 -19.72 -41.18 1.15
N ALA A 172 -19.66 -42.04 2.17
CA ALA A 172 -20.31 -43.34 2.17
C ALA A 172 -21.83 -43.22 1.99
N LYS A 173 -22.47 -42.25 2.65
CA LYS A 173 -23.91 -42.00 2.51
C LYS A 173 -24.27 -41.40 1.16
N CYS A 174 -23.39 -40.58 0.58
CA CYS A 174 -23.53 -40.13 -0.80
C CYS A 174 -23.49 -41.33 -1.78
N ARG A 175 -22.54 -42.26 -1.63
CA ARG A 175 -22.47 -43.50 -2.44
C ARG A 175 -23.72 -44.36 -2.29
N ASN A 176 -24.23 -44.51 -1.07
CA ASN A 176 -25.47 -45.27 -0.83
C ASN A 176 -26.67 -44.65 -1.55
N LEU A 177 -26.80 -43.31 -1.53
CA LEU A 177 -27.86 -42.59 -2.23
C LEU A 177 -27.73 -42.79 -3.75
N VAL A 178 -26.52 -42.63 -4.28
CA VAL A 178 -26.20 -42.87 -5.70
C VAL A 178 -26.63 -44.28 -6.13
N ASN A 179 -26.29 -45.30 -5.36
CA ASN A 179 -26.64 -46.68 -5.65
C ASN A 179 -28.16 -46.93 -5.51
N ALA A 180 -28.80 -46.41 -4.45
CA ALA A 180 -30.22 -46.61 -4.18
C ALA A 180 -31.14 -45.97 -5.22
N TYR A 181 -30.71 -44.84 -5.82
CA TYR A 181 -31.47 -44.10 -6.84
C TYR A 181 -30.91 -44.27 -8.25
N ARG A 182 -29.93 -45.16 -8.46
CA ARG A 182 -29.25 -45.42 -9.75
C ARG A 182 -28.83 -44.14 -10.46
N ILE A 183 -28.20 -43.24 -9.72
CA ILE A 183 -27.71 -41.96 -10.25
C ILE A 183 -26.53 -42.22 -11.18
N PRO A 184 -26.46 -41.58 -12.37
CA PRO A 184 -25.34 -41.74 -13.28
C PRO A 184 -23.99 -41.39 -12.63
N THR A 185 -23.03 -42.31 -12.76
CA THR A 185 -21.65 -42.15 -12.29
C THR A 185 -20.68 -42.36 -13.44
N ASP A 186 -19.52 -41.71 -13.35
CA ASP A 186 -18.43 -41.88 -14.30
C ASP A 186 -17.08 -41.91 -13.57
N THR A 187 -16.00 -42.27 -14.26
CA THR A 187 -14.63 -42.31 -13.73
C THR A 187 -13.79 -41.22 -14.39
N HIS A 188 -13.26 -40.31 -13.58
CA HIS A 188 -12.47 -39.19 -14.03
C HIS A 188 -10.99 -39.36 -13.67
N GLU A 189 -10.12 -39.21 -14.67
CA GLU A 189 -8.66 -39.20 -14.51
C GLU A 189 -8.16 -37.79 -14.20
N PHE A 190 -7.32 -37.66 -13.17
CA PHE A 190 -6.73 -36.38 -12.78
C PHE A 190 -5.28 -36.58 -12.32
N LEU A 191 -4.48 -35.52 -12.40
CA LEU A 191 -3.08 -35.52 -11.99
C LEU A 191 -2.96 -34.89 -10.58
N PRO A 192 -2.60 -35.65 -9.54
CA PRO A 192 -2.22 -35.13 -8.23
C PRO A 192 -0.84 -34.44 -8.28
N PRO A 193 -0.47 -33.69 -7.22
CA PRO A 193 0.83 -33.01 -7.11
C PRO A 193 2.04 -33.95 -7.24
N ASP A 194 1.87 -35.23 -6.92
CA ASP A 194 2.92 -36.25 -7.00
C ASP A 194 3.19 -36.74 -8.45
N GLY A 195 2.46 -36.23 -9.44
CA GLY A 195 2.69 -36.49 -10.87
C GLY A 195 2.18 -37.84 -11.39
N LEU A 196 1.54 -38.67 -10.56
CA LEU A 196 0.98 -39.96 -10.95
C LEU A 196 -0.49 -39.84 -11.36
N LEU A 197 -0.87 -40.29 -12.56
CA LEU A 197 -2.28 -40.29 -12.99
C LEU A 197 -3.17 -41.07 -11.99
N ALA A 198 -4.14 -40.38 -11.39
CA ALA A 198 -5.07 -40.93 -10.42
C ALA A 198 -6.50 -40.96 -11.00
N ARG A 199 -7.28 -41.96 -10.57
CA ARG A 199 -8.70 -42.12 -10.95
C ARG A 199 -9.60 -41.82 -9.76
N ARG A 200 -10.69 -41.08 -10.01
CA ARG A 200 -11.75 -40.87 -9.02
C ARG A 200 -13.13 -41.07 -9.64
N SER A 201 -14.07 -41.57 -8.85
CA SER A 201 -15.47 -41.63 -9.25
C SER A 201 -16.16 -40.27 -9.10
N ILE A 202 -16.92 -39.91 -10.12
CA ILE A 202 -17.71 -38.68 -10.23
C ILE A 202 -19.19 -39.03 -10.43
N VAL A 203 -20.07 -38.11 -10.07
CA VAL A 203 -21.52 -38.30 -10.02
C VAL A 203 -22.21 -37.13 -10.71
N ALA A 204 -23.26 -37.40 -11.48
CA ALA A 204 -24.10 -36.35 -12.07
C ALA A 204 -24.82 -35.54 -10.96
N LEU A 205 -24.55 -34.23 -10.91
CA LEU A 205 -24.99 -33.37 -9.81
C LEU A 205 -26.51 -33.16 -9.79
N ALA A 206 -27.13 -32.94 -10.94
CA ALA A 206 -28.57 -32.63 -11.02
C ALA A 206 -29.46 -33.81 -10.59
N PRO A 207 -29.26 -35.04 -11.09
CA PRO A 207 -30.01 -36.21 -10.61
C PRO A 207 -29.76 -36.48 -9.12
N PHE A 208 -28.52 -36.30 -8.64
CA PHE A 208 -28.21 -36.44 -7.22
C PHE A 208 -28.99 -35.46 -6.35
N ARG A 209 -29.02 -34.17 -6.71
CA ARG A 209 -29.77 -33.15 -5.97
C ARG A 209 -31.27 -33.47 -5.91
N LYS A 210 -31.84 -33.97 -7.01
CA LYS A 210 -33.25 -34.38 -7.06
C LYS A 210 -33.52 -35.53 -6.09
N ALA A 211 -32.70 -36.58 -6.13
CA ALA A 211 -32.82 -37.73 -5.22
C ALA A 211 -32.57 -37.34 -3.75
N PHE A 212 -31.61 -36.46 -3.48
CA PHE A 212 -31.35 -35.98 -2.12
C PHE A 212 -32.53 -35.19 -1.55
N LYS A 213 -33.14 -34.30 -2.33
CA LYS A 213 -34.36 -33.59 -1.91
C LYS A 213 -35.49 -34.56 -1.58
N GLN A 214 -35.68 -35.60 -2.40
CA GLN A 214 -36.68 -36.63 -2.17
C GLN A 214 -36.41 -37.42 -0.88
N VAL A 215 -35.16 -37.84 -0.65
CA VAL A 215 -34.77 -38.50 0.60
C VAL A 215 -35.07 -37.62 1.81
N MET A 216 -34.76 -36.32 1.72
CA MET A 216 -34.99 -35.40 2.83
C MET A 216 -36.48 -35.14 3.09
N SER A 217 -37.35 -35.20 2.08
CA SER A 217 -38.81 -35.07 2.27
C SER A 217 -39.47 -36.33 2.84
N GLU A 218 -38.91 -37.50 2.56
CA GLU A 218 -39.42 -38.80 3.02
C GLU A 218 -38.76 -39.26 4.33
N ALA A 219 -37.73 -38.56 4.81
CA ALA A 219 -36.98 -38.95 5.98
C ALA A 219 -37.70 -38.62 7.29
N GLU A 220 -37.72 -39.58 8.20
CA GLU A 220 -38.29 -39.42 9.53
C GLU A 220 -37.20 -39.02 10.54
N PRO A 221 -37.48 -38.06 11.43
CA PRO A 221 -36.56 -37.70 12.51
C PRO A 221 -36.52 -38.82 13.55
N ARG A 222 -35.31 -39.37 13.83
CA ARG A 222 -35.12 -40.42 14.84
C ARG A 222 -33.94 -40.07 15.75
N ASN A 223 -34.24 -39.48 16.90
CA ASN A 223 -33.26 -38.90 17.84
C ASN A 223 -32.40 -37.82 17.14
N LYS A 224 -31.06 -37.94 17.18
CA LYS A 224 -30.10 -37.00 16.57
C LYS A 224 -29.78 -37.31 15.10
N ARG A 225 -30.57 -38.16 14.43
CA ARG A 225 -30.31 -38.66 13.07
C ARG A 225 -31.61 -38.79 12.28
N TRP A 226 -31.50 -38.73 10.96
CA TRP A 226 -32.60 -38.99 10.02
C TRP A 226 -32.67 -40.48 9.71
N TYR A 227 -33.87 -41.02 9.59
CA TYR A 227 -34.12 -42.38 9.11
C TYR A 227 -34.84 -42.34 7.76
N HIS A 228 -34.39 -43.13 6.80
CA HIS A 228 -35.08 -43.32 5.53
C HIS A 228 -34.98 -44.78 5.09
N PRO A 229 -36.05 -45.44 4.58
CA PRO A 229 -36.04 -46.87 4.27
C PRO A 229 -34.89 -47.31 3.35
N LYS A 230 -34.58 -46.50 2.32
CA LYS A 230 -33.49 -46.77 1.36
C LYS A 230 -32.08 -46.34 1.82
N MET A 231 -31.97 -45.51 2.86
CA MET A 231 -30.70 -44.89 3.29
C MET A 231 -30.28 -45.24 4.72
N GLY A 232 -31.16 -45.91 5.47
CA GLY A 232 -31.01 -46.21 6.88
C GLY A 232 -30.85 -44.92 7.70
N MET A 233 -30.13 -45.02 8.81
CA MET A 233 -29.83 -43.88 9.67
C MET A 233 -28.72 -43.00 9.07
N PHE A 234 -28.92 -41.69 8.96
CA PHE A 234 -27.93 -40.75 8.45
C PHE A 234 -27.97 -39.39 9.17
N GLN A 235 -26.94 -38.58 8.97
CA GLN A 235 -26.86 -37.20 9.45
C GLN A 235 -26.56 -36.31 8.26
N ALA A 236 -27.25 -35.17 8.19
CA ALA A 236 -27.01 -34.14 7.20
C ALA A 236 -26.71 -32.85 7.98
N ILE A 237 -25.46 -32.40 7.96
CA ILE A 237 -24.98 -31.27 8.78
C ILE A 237 -25.82 -30.01 8.52
N HIS A 238 -26.18 -29.76 7.25
CA HIS A 238 -26.99 -28.61 6.84
C HIS A 238 -28.51 -28.80 7.06
N HIS A 239 -28.94 -29.94 7.61
CA HIS A 239 -30.36 -30.26 7.87
C HIS A 239 -30.50 -30.89 9.27
N PRO A 240 -30.52 -30.09 10.35
CA PRO A 240 -30.61 -30.61 11.71
C PRO A 240 -31.95 -31.32 11.94
N VAL A 241 -31.90 -32.41 12.70
CA VAL A 241 -33.09 -33.17 13.11
C VAL A 241 -33.81 -32.38 14.20
N PRO A 242 -35.13 -32.16 14.12
CA PRO A 242 -35.89 -31.57 15.21
C PRO A 242 -35.70 -32.36 16.51
N GLU A 243 -35.34 -31.70 17.61
CA GLU A 243 -35.13 -32.37 18.90
C GLU A 243 -36.45 -32.98 19.42
N SER A 244 -36.44 -34.30 19.63
CA SER A 244 -37.53 -35.00 20.34
C SER A 244 -37.59 -34.49 21.80
N PRO A 245 -38.76 -34.06 22.31
CA PRO A 245 -38.85 -33.42 23.62
C PRO A 245 -38.53 -34.39 24.75
N LYS A 246 -37.65 -33.94 25.67
CA LYS A 246 -37.36 -34.65 26.93
C LYS A 246 -38.61 -34.59 27.81
N ALA A 247 -38.93 -35.70 28.50
CA ALA A 247 -40.13 -35.87 29.34
C ALA A 247 -40.35 -34.77 30.42
N ASN A 248 -39.32 -33.99 30.74
CA ASN A 248 -39.38 -32.83 31.63
C ASN A 248 -38.68 -31.62 30.95
N LEU A 249 -39.44 -30.87 30.14
CA LEU A 249 -38.96 -29.61 29.57
C LEU A 249 -38.86 -28.57 30.69
N SER A 250 -37.72 -27.88 30.81
CA SER A 250 -37.58 -26.81 31.81
C SER A 250 -38.52 -25.63 31.49
N LEU A 251 -38.98 -24.91 32.53
CA LEU A 251 -39.85 -23.73 32.37
C LEU A 251 -39.25 -22.70 31.40
N HIS A 252 -37.94 -22.50 31.45
CA HIS A 252 -37.23 -21.56 30.59
C HIS A 252 -37.30 -21.97 29.12
N THR A 253 -36.98 -23.23 28.81
CA THR A 253 -36.98 -23.78 27.45
C THR A 253 -38.39 -23.79 26.84
N ALA A 254 -39.42 -24.07 27.63
CA ALA A 254 -40.81 -24.00 27.16
C ALA A 254 -41.22 -22.57 26.78
N ARG A 255 -40.88 -21.59 27.63
CA ARG A 255 -41.14 -20.16 27.35
C ARG A 255 -40.41 -19.67 26.12
N GLU A 256 -39.17 -20.12 25.93
CA GLU A 256 -38.35 -19.75 24.78
C GLU A 256 -38.92 -20.31 23.47
N ARG A 257 -39.40 -21.57 23.48
CA ARG A 257 -40.09 -22.18 22.31
C ARG A 257 -41.39 -21.48 21.93
N ILE A 258 -42.17 -21.02 22.91
CA ILE A 258 -43.38 -20.23 22.68
C ILE A 258 -43.01 -18.85 22.09
N LYS A 259 -42.01 -18.17 22.67
CA LYS A 259 -41.54 -16.86 22.18
C LYS A 259 -40.97 -16.91 20.77
N THR A 260 -40.31 -18.00 20.40
CA THR A 260 -39.67 -18.17 19.09
C THR A 260 -40.61 -18.72 18.02
N GLY A 261 -41.89 -18.96 18.35
CA GLY A 261 -42.91 -19.45 17.40
C GLY A 261 -42.75 -20.91 17.01
N TYR A 262 -41.93 -21.68 17.73
CA TYR A 262 -41.68 -23.10 17.44
C TYR A 262 -42.72 -24.05 18.07
N ALA A 263 -43.67 -23.54 18.85
CA ALA A 263 -44.78 -24.30 19.42
C ALA A 263 -46.12 -23.60 19.14
N ILE A 264 -47.09 -24.33 18.62
CA ILE A 264 -48.47 -23.86 18.45
C ILE A 264 -49.16 -23.94 19.80
N VAL A 265 -49.65 -22.83 20.33
CA VAL A 265 -50.36 -22.80 21.62
C VAL A 265 -51.84 -22.55 21.40
N CYS A 266 -52.66 -23.22 22.21
CA CYS A 266 -54.11 -23.11 22.16
C CYS A 266 -54.67 -22.86 23.57
N ARG A 267 -55.77 -22.13 23.66
CA ARG A 267 -56.60 -22.08 24.88
C ARG A 267 -58.06 -22.26 24.52
N ARG A 268 -58.86 -22.83 25.42
CA ARG A 268 -60.31 -22.79 25.26
C ARG A 268 -60.81 -21.40 25.62
N ALA A 269 -61.79 -20.88 24.88
CA ALA A 269 -62.43 -19.61 25.20
C ALA A 269 -63.10 -19.65 26.59
N SER A 270 -63.55 -20.84 27.00
CA SER A 270 -64.14 -21.11 28.31
C SER A 270 -63.11 -21.19 29.46
N TRP A 271 -61.80 -21.19 29.19
CA TRP A 271 -60.77 -21.25 30.22
C TRP A 271 -60.26 -19.86 30.63
N PRO A 272 -59.75 -19.69 31.86
CA PRO A 272 -59.12 -18.45 32.29
C PRO A 272 -57.98 -18.04 31.33
N GLU A 273 -57.81 -16.74 31.06
CA GLU A 273 -56.83 -16.25 30.08
C GLU A 273 -55.37 -16.65 30.36
N GLY A 274 -55.07 -17.01 31.61
CA GLY A 274 -53.76 -17.48 32.03
C GLY A 274 -53.47 -18.97 31.75
N VAL A 275 -54.44 -19.74 31.24
CA VAL A 275 -54.30 -21.19 31.01
C VAL A 275 -54.14 -21.48 29.53
N TRP A 276 -52.90 -21.78 29.13
CA TRP A 276 -52.53 -22.14 27.76
C TRP A 276 -52.02 -23.56 27.71
N VAL A 277 -52.41 -24.28 26.67
CA VAL A 277 -51.95 -25.64 26.38
C VAL A 277 -51.34 -25.73 24.99
N TRP A 278 -50.46 -26.70 24.76
CA TRP A 278 -49.90 -26.94 23.43
C TRP A 278 -49.86 -28.44 23.12
N PRO A 279 -50.19 -28.84 21.88
CA PRO A 279 -50.09 -30.23 21.46
C PRO A 279 -48.64 -30.62 21.18
N GLU A 280 -48.23 -31.79 21.65
CA GLU A 280 -47.00 -32.44 21.16
C GLU A 280 -47.34 -33.36 19.97
N GLY A 281 -46.89 -32.98 18.77
CA GLY A 281 -46.89 -33.86 17.59
C GLY A 281 -48.26 -34.24 17.00
N GLY A 282 -49.31 -33.43 17.21
CA GLY A 282 -50.65 -33.69 16.67
C GLY A 282 -51.37 -34.89 17.32
N SER A 283 -50.90 -35.35 18.47
CA SER A 283 -51.46 -36.48 19.21
C SER A 283 -52.51 -36.04 20.25
N ARG A 284 -53.50 -36.90 20.54
CA ARG A 284 -54.51 -36.69 21.60
C ARG A 284 -53.97 -36.94 23.02
N LYS A 285 -52.67 -37.26 23.16
CA LYS A 285 -52.02 -37.59 24.44
C LYS A 285 -50.79 -36.69 24.60
N HIS A 286 -50.44 -36.39 25.85
CA HIS A 286 -49.28 -35.59 26.27
C HIS A 286 -49.45 -34.06 26.13
N TRP A 287 -50.63 -33.54 26.47
CA TRP A 287 -50.82 -32.09 26.57
C TRP A 287 -50.15 -31.54 27.84
N ARG A 288 -49.67 -30.30 27.74
CA ARG A 288 -49.04 -29.58 28.85
C ARG A 288 -49.76 -28.25 29.02
N THR A 289 -49.94 -27.81 30.26
CA THR A 289 -50.47 -26.48 30.58
C THR A 289 -49.42 -25.63 31.29
N ILE A 290 -49.48 -24.31 31.10
CA ILE A 290 -48.82 -23.35 31.98
C ILE A 290 -49.87 -22.75 32.91
N ARG A 291 -49.68 -22.89 34.23
CA ARG A 291 -50.50 -22.22 35.25
C ARG A 291 -49.58 -21.72 36.36
N ASP A 292 -49.74 -20.47 36.77
CA ASP A 292 -48.96 -19.86 37.86
C ASP A 292 -47.44 -19.98 37.68
N GLY A 293 -46.97 -19.90 36.42
CA GLY A 293 -45.56 -20.02 36.08
C GLY A 293 -44.96 -21.43 36.27
N LYS A 294 -45.80 -22.45 36.44
CA LYS A 294 -45.39 -23.87 36.49
C LYS A 294 -46.00 -24.64 35.32
N ILE A 295 -45.27 -25.67 34.87
CA ILE A 295 -45.72 -26.56 33.80
C ILE A 295 -46.27 -27.83 34.41
N HIS A 296 -47.48 -28.19 34.02
CA HIS A 296 -48.14 -29.42 34.46
C HIS A 296 -48.46 -30.30 33.25
N ALA A 297 -48.23 -31.61 33.38
CA ALA A 297 -48.83 -32.59 32.48
C ALA A 297 -50.32 -32.67 32.76
N ILE A 298 -51.14 -32.61 31.72
CA ILE A 298 -52.58 -32.81 31.85
C ILE A 298 -53.01 -33.74 30.73
N ASP A 299 -53.76 -34.77 31.10
CA ASP A 299 -54.55 -35.53 30.15
C ASP A 299 -55.88 -34.82 29.96
N LEU A 300 -56.14 -34.33 28.75
CA LEU A 300 -57.40 -33.70 28.40
C LEU A 300 -58.50 -34.75 28.35
N ALA A 301 -59.69 -34.43 28.87
CA ALA A 301 -60.85 -35.29 28.68
C ALA A 301 -61.19 -35.39 27.18
N PRO A 302 -61.77 -36.51 26.71
CA PRO A 302 -62.15 -36.65 25.30
C PRO A 302 -63.00 -35.49 24.76
N GLU A 303 -63.88 -34.95 25.62
CA GLU A 303 -64.77 -33.82 25.34
C GLU A 303 -64.02 -32.50 25.09
N ASP A 304 -62.91 -32.27 25.79
CA ASP A 304 -62.08 -31.07 25.60
C ASP A 304 -61.38 -31.07 24.24
N VAL A 305 -60.97 -32.24 23.75
CA VAL A 305 -60.23 -32.38 22.49
C VAL A 305 -61.12 -32.12 21.27
N VAL A 306 -62.41 -32.45 21.36
CA VAL A 306 -63.39 -32.23 20.28
C VAL A 306 -64.15 -30.91 20.40
N ALA A 307 -63.87 -30.12 21.44
CA ALA A 307 -64.47 -28.80 21.61
C ALA A 307 -64.13 -27.90 20.41
N THR A 308 -65.06 -27.03 20.01
CA THR A 308 -64.90 -26.12 18.88
C THR A 308 -64.54 -24.69 19.29
N ASP A 309 -64.41 -24.42 20.60
CA ASP A 309 -64.14 -23.11 21.18
C ASP A 309 -62.64 -22.82 21.40
N TRP A 310 -61.76 -23.39 20.58
CA TRP A 310 -60.32 -23.20 20.70
C TRP A 310 -59.84 -21.90 20.06
N ILE A 311 -59.02 -21.17 20.79
CA ILE A 311 -58.27 -20.00 20.34
C ILE A 311 -56.83 -20.45 20.13
N VAL A 312 -56.33 -20.34 18.89
CA VAL A 312 -54.95 -20.70 18.51
C VAL A 312 -54.13 -19.43 18.33
N SER A 313 -52.90 -19.42 18.84
CA SER A 313 -51.92 -18.36 18.64
C SER A 313 -50.62 -18.89 18.06
#